data_AF-A0A3M0YAN9-F1
#
_entry.id   AF-A0A3M0YAN9-F1
#
_cell.length_a   1.000
_cell.length_b   1.000
_cell.length_c   1.000
_cell.angle_alpha   90.00
_cell.angle_beta   90.00
_cell.angle_gamma   90.00
#
_symmetry.space_group_name_H-M   'P 1'
#
loop_
_entity.id
_entity.type
_entity.pdbx_description
1 polymer ?
#
loop_
_entity_poly.entity_id
_entity_poly.type
_entity_poly.pdbx_seq_one_letter_code
_entity_poly.pdbx_strand_id
1 'polypeptide(L)' 'MASGFVLVKCNCGYEQPVFRHAKSVVKCANCSATLAEPRGGKAKILAKIDKELE' A
#
# COMPACT_ATOMS: atom_id res chain seq x y z
N MET A 1 11.84 -14.81 6.77
CA MET A 1 10.95 -13.77 7.33
C MET A 1 10.31 -13.02 6.16
N ALA A 2 9.13 -13.47 5.72
CA ALA A 2 8.46 -12.92 4.56
C ALA A 2 7.97 -11.50 4.89
N SER A 3 8.51 -10.52 4.20
CA SER A 3 7.92 -9.19 4.18
C SER A 3 6.67 -9.29 3.30
N GLY A 4 5.51 -9.44 3.92
CA GLY A 4 4.24 -9.65 3.23
C GLY A 4 3.85 -8.46 2.35
N PHE A 5 3.21 -8.77 1.24
CA PHE A 5 2.56 -7.77 0.39
C PHE A 5 1.12 -7.58 0.89
N VAL A 6 0.64 -6.35 0.88
CA VAL A 6 -0.75 -6.04 1.18
C VAL A 6 -1.43 -5.58 -0.08
N LEU A 7 -2.53 -6.22 -0.48
CA LEU A 7 -3.41 -5.69 -1.50
C LEU A 7 -4.21 -4.57 -0.88
N VAL A 8 -4.04 -3.36 -1.41
CA VAL A 8 -4.88 -2.21 -1.05
C VAL A 8 -5.85 -1.93 -2.17
N LYS A 9 -7.10 -1.67 -1.79
CA LYS A 9 -8.15 -1.27 -2.71
C LYS A 9 -8.34 0.22 -2.60
N CYS A 10 -8.00 0.93 -3.67
CA CYS A 10 -8.25 2.36 -3.76
C CYS A 10 -9.72 2.63 -4.04
N ASN A 11 -10.24 3.77 -3.55
CA ASN A 11 -11.62 4.17 -3.78
C ASN A 11 -11.93 4.41 -5.27
N CYS A 12 -10.89 4.57 -6.11
CA CYS A 12 -11.03 4.68 -7.56
C CYS A 12 -11.19 3.31 -8.28
N GLY A 13 -11.41 2.22 -7.53
CA GLY A 13 -11.60 0.87 -8.07
C GLY A 13 -10.31 0.14 -8.43
N TYR A 14 -9.16 0.79 -8.23
CA TYR A 14 -7.84 0.22 -8.52
C TYR A 14 -7.32 -0.60 -7.34
N GLU A 15 -6.96 -1.85 -7.59
CA GLU A 15 -6.34 -2.76 -6.62
C GLU A 15 -4.83 -2.73 -6.86
N GLN A 16 -4.06 -2.41 -5.84
CA GLN A 16 -2.61 -2.30 -5.94
C GLN A 16 -1.93 -3.10 -4.83
N PRO A 17 -0.94 -3.96 -5.15
CA PRO A 17 -0.09 -4.55 -4.13
C PRO A 17 0.87 -3.49 -3.59
N VAL A 18 0.88 -3.31 -2.28
CA VAL A 18 1.76 -2.40 -1.55
C VAL A 18 2.63 -3.22 -0.61
N PHE A 19 3.90 -2.86 -0.54
CA PHE A 19 4.82 -3.52 0.38
C PHE A 19 4.71 -2.91 1.78
N ARG A 20 4.55 -3.74 2.81
CA ARG A 20 4.39 -3.27 4.21
C ARG A 20 5.59 -2.48 4.72
N HIS A 21 6.78 -2.75 4.16
CA HIS A 21 8.03 -2.05 4.44
C HIS A 21 8.45 -1.11 3.30
N ALA A 22 7.50 -0.59 2.53
CA ALA A 22 7.80 0.39 1.49
C ALA A 22 8.57 1.57 2.11
N LYS A 23 9.80 1.80 1.62
CA LYS A 23 10.62 2.98 1.93
C LYS A 23 10.29 4.19 1.04
N SER A 24 9.41 4.00 0.06
CA SER A 24 9.00 5.01 -0.91
C SER A 24 7.51 5.32 -0.76
N VAL A 25 7.12 6.56 -1.09
CA VAL A 25 5.71 6.98 -1.14
C VAL A 25 5.01 6.21 -2.26
N VAL A 26 3.97 5.45 -1.90
CA VAL A 26 3.19 4.69 -2.87
C VAL A 26 1.95 5.50 -3.22
N LYS A 27 1.92 5.97 -4.47
CA LYS A 27 0.79 6.69 -5.05
C LYS A 27 -0.05 5.73 -5.88
N CYS A 28 -1.34 6.01 -5.99
CA CYS A 28 -2.24 5.27 -6.87
C CYS A 28 -1.92 5.63 -8.33
N ALA A 29 -1.78 4.63 -9.21
CA ALA A 29 -1.55 4.87 -10.64
C ALA A 29 -2.73 5.59 -11.32
N ASN A 30 -3.97 5.30 -10.90
CA ASN A 30 -5.17 5.84 -11.52
C ASN A 30 -5.56 7.24 -11.00
N CYS A 31 -5.65 7.39 -9.67
CA CYS A 31 -6.17 8.62 -9.06
C CYS A 31 -5.10 9.49 -8.38
N SER A 32 -3.81 9.14 -8.51
CA SER A 32 -2.66 9.88 -7.95
C SER A 32 -2.70 10.12 -6.43
N ALA A 33 -3.64 9.48 -5.73
CA ALA A 33 -3.82 9.59 -4.30
C ALA A 33 -2.70 8.85 -3.56
N THR A 34 -2.30 9.36 -2.41
CA THR A 34 -1.31 8.71 -1.55
C THR A 34 -1.94 7.50 -0.88
N LEU A 35 -1.54 6.29 -1.30
CA LEU A 35 -2.04 5.03 -0.74
C LEU A 35 -1.24 4.60 0.48
N ALA A 36 0.08 4.78 0.42
CA ALA A 36 0.95 4.52 1.55
C ALA A 36 2.10 5.53 1.64
N GLU A 37 2.39 5.94 2.87
CA GLU A 37 3.52 6.81 3.19
C GLU A 37 4.60 6.01 3.93
N PRO A 38 5.86 6.05 3.49
CA PRO A 38 6.94 5.42 4.20
C PRO A 38 7.15 6.16 5.51
N ARG A 39 7.15 5.43 6.62
CA ARG A 39 7.73 5.90 7.88
C ARG A 39 8.95 5.07 8.17
N GLY A 40 9.88 5.57 9.00
CA GLY A 40 11.18 4.95 9.28
C GLY A 40 11.18 3.49 9.75
N GLY A 41 10.00 2.88 9.96
CA GLY A 41 9.84 1.44 10.17
C GLY A 41 8.85 0.82 9.18
N LYS A 42 7.55 0.81 9.54
CA LYS A 42 6.47 0.25 8.71
C LYS A 42 5.81 1.37 7.90
N ALA A 43 5.50 1.09 6.64
CA ALA A 43 4.75 2.02 5.81
C ALA A 43 3.35 2.23 6.40
N LYS A 44 2.89 3.48 6.45
CA LYS A 44 1.55 3.83 6.88
C LYS A 44 0.63 3.76 5.67
N ILE A 45 -0.22 2.75 5.65
CA ILE A 45 -1.22 2.57 4.59
C ILE A 45 -2.44 3.41 4.98
N LEU A 46 -2.82 4.36 4.12
CA LEU A 46 -3.98 5.24 4.28
C LEU A 46 -5.21 4.69 3.55
N ALA A 47 -5.01 3.74 2.63
CA ALA A 47 -6.05 3.08 1.86
C ALA A 47 -6.63 1.86 2.59
N LYS A 48 -7.76 1.35 2.08
CA LYS A 48 -8.35 0.09 2.57
C LYS A 48 -7.46 -1.09 2.18
N ILE A 49 -7.07 -1.90 3.16
CA ILE A 49 -6.36 -3.16 2.94
C ILE A 49 -7.43 -4.23 2.67
N ASP A 50 -7.35 -4.87 1.51
CA ASP A 50 -8.27 -5.92 1.08
C ASP A 50 -7.77 -7.30 1.54
N LYS A 51 -6.49 -7.60 1.30
CA LYS A 51 -5.85 -8.87 1.68
C LYS A 51 -4.38 -8.69 2.05
N GLU A 52 -3.94 -9.37 3.10
CA GLU A 52 -2.52 -9.63 3.35
C GLU A 52 -2.14 -10.91 2.58
N LEU A 53 -1.20 -10.80 1.64
CA LEU A 53 -0.54 -11.94 1.02
C LEU A 53 0.63 -12.33 1.93
N GLU A 54 0.45 -13.45 2.63
CA GLU A 54 1.50 -14.10 3.44
C GLU A 54 2.60 -14.72 2.58
#